data_AF-A0A1G7I668-F1
#
_entry.id   AF-A0A1G7I668-F1
#
_cell.length_a   1.000
_cell.length_b   1.000
_cell.length_c   1.000
_cell.angle_alpha   90.00
_cell.angle_beta   90.00
_cell.angle_gamma   90.00
#
_symmetry.space_group_name_H-M   'P 1'
#
loop_
_entity.id
_entity.type
_entity.pdbx_description
1 polymer ?
#
loop_
_entity_poly.entity_id
_entity_poly.type
_entity_poly.pdbx_seq_one_letter_code
_entity_poly.pdbx_strand_id
1 'polypeptide(L)'
;MKSIFSFLLIFLVLACSTEKEQMQTIRDLAVRDSIEKLQLPKETIITHKDIVVSEEKINLENLGATYTVTITVASQNSTGEKVLDTHTLTYTKISEGGLSPHDYQLKSFE
;
A
#
# COMPACT_ATOMS: atom_id res chain seq x y z
N MET A 1 -22.00 13.33 -34.82
CA MET A 1 -21.10 12.43 -34.06
C MET A 1 -19.80 13.16 -33.69
N LYS A 2 -19.87 14.16 -32.81
CA LYS A 2 -18.66 14.87 -32.29
C LYS A 2 -18.59 14.88 -30.76
N SER A 3 -19.65 14.45 -30.08
CA SER A 3 -19.78 14.54 -28.61
C SER A 3 -19.43 13.26 -27.85
N ILE A 4 -19.32 12.11 -28.54
CA ILE A 4 -19.02 10.80 -27.89
C ILE A 4 -17.54 10.71 -27.47
N PHE A 5 -16.64 11.36 -28.21
CA PHE A 5 -15.20 11.36 -27.92
C PHE A 5 -14.86 12.10 -26.61
N SER A 6 -15.72 13.05 -26.20
CA SER A 6 -15.53 13.83 -24.97
C SER A 6 -15.83 13.03 -23.70
N PHE A 7 -16.75 12.07 -23.75
CA PHE A 7 -17.11 11.24 -22.59
C PHE A 7 -16.05 10.18 -22.27
N LEU A 8 -15.45 9.57 -23.30
CA LEU A 8 -14.42 8.52 -23.12
C LEU A 8 -13.18 9.04 -22.37
N LEU A 9 -12.80 10.30 -22.60
CA LEU A 9 -11.64 10.92 -21.95
C LEU A 9 -11.86 11.12 -20.44
N ILE A 10 -13.09 11.47 -20.02
CA ILE A 10 -13.42 11.71 -18.61
C ILE A 10 -13.31 10.42 -17.79
N PHE A 11 -13.77 9.29 -18.34
CA PHE A 11 -13.67 7.99 -17.65
C PHE A 11 -12.21 7.54 -17.45
N LEU A 12 -11.33 7.83 -18.41
CA LEU A 12 -9.93 7.43 -18.32
C LEU A 12 -9.17 8.20 -17.21
N VAL A 13 -9.51 9.48 -17.03
CA VAL A 13 -8.93 10.31 -15.96
C VAL A 13 -9.41 9.86 -14.58
N LEU A 14 -10.69 9.49 -14.45
CA LEU A 14 -11.26 9.01 -13.19
C LEU A 14 -10.68 7.65 -12.76
N ALA A 15 -10.49 6.72 -13.70
CA ALA A 15 -9.93 5.40 -13.39
C ALA A 15 -8.51 5.50 -12.81
N CYS A 16 -7.67 6.38 -13.38
CA CYS A 16 -6.30 6.58 -12.93
C CYS A 16 -6.22 7.27 -11.55
N SER A 17 -7.21 8.12 -11.21
CA SER A 17 -7.31 8.73 -9.87
C SER A 17 -7.64 7.68 -8.81
N THR A 18 -8.60 6.81 -9.09
CA THR A 18 -9.03 5.76 -8.15
C THR A 18 -7.89 4.78 -7.84
N GLU A 19 -7.14 4.33 -8.85
CA GLU A 19 -6.00 3.43 -8.65
C GLU A 19 -4.93 4.07 -7.75
N LYS A 20 -4.61 5.35 -8.01
CA LYS A 20 -3.65 6.10 -7.20
C LYS A 20 -4.10 6.24 -5.75
N GLU A 21 -5.37 6.52 -5.50
CA GLU A 21 -5.94 6.61 -4.16
C GLU A 21 -5.92 5.26 -3.44
N GLN A 22 -6.23 4.16 -4.13
CA GLN A 22 -6.15 2.81 -3.58
C GLN A 22 -4.73 2.46 -3.13
N MET A 23 -3.72 2.74 -3.98
CA MET A 23 -2.31 2.53 -3.62
C MET A 23 -1.90 3.37 -2.41
N GLN A 24 -2.43 4.59 -2.30
CA GLN A 24 -2.15 5.46 -1.15
C GLN A 24 -2.78 4.91 0.12
N THR A 25 -4.03 4.44 0.09
CA THR A 25 -4.68 3.79 1.22
C THR A 25 -3.90 2.58 1.73
N ILE A 26 -3.40 1.73 0.83
CA ILE A 26 -2.58 0.56 1.20
C ILE A 26 -1.25 1.00 1.81
N ARG A 27 -0.61 2.03 1.26
CA ARG A 27 0.63 2.59 1.81
C ARG A 27 0.42 3.11 3.23
N ASP A 28 -0.63 3.90 3.46
CA ASP A 28 -0.93 4.49 4.76
C ASP A 28 -1.28 3.42 5.80
N LEU A 29 -2.01 2.38 5.38
CA LEU A 29 -2.27 1.21 6.21
C LEU A 29 -0.97 0.49 6.59
N ALA A 30 -0.09 0.23 5.62
CA ALA A 30 1.17 -0.46 5.86
C ALA A 30 2.11 0.30 6.78
N VAL A 31 2.17 1.64 6.69
CA VAL A 31 2.92 2.46 7.65
C VAL A 31 2.37 2.28 9.07
N ARG A 32 1.05 2.33 9.23
CA ARG A 32 0.40 2.16 10.55
C ARG A 32 0.70 0.78 11.14
N ASP A 33 0.50 -0.26 10.35
CA ASP A 33 0.71 -1.64 10.78
C ASP A 33 2.19 -1.90 11.10
N SER A 34 3.13 -1.35 10.32
CA SER A 34 4.56 -1.42 10.64
C SER A 34 4.91 -0.73 11.96
N ILE A 35 4.39 0.47 12.22
CA ILE A 35 4.62 1.17 13.50
C ILE A 35 4.11 0.33 14.67
N GLU A 36 2.93 -0.27 14.54
CA GLU A 36 2.34 -1.10 15.58
C GLU A 36 3.11 -2.42 15.79
N LYS A 37 3.38 -3.17 14.71
CA LYS A 37 4.02 -4.49 14.75
C LYS A 37 5.47 -4.43 15.21
N LEU A 38 6.22 -3.43 14.77
CA LEU A 38 7.61 -3.23 15.14
C LEU A 38 7.77 -2.42 16.43
N GLN A 39 6.66 -2.02 17.05
CA GLN A 39 6.64 -1.18 18.26
C GLN A 39 7.50 0.08 18.11
N LEU A 40 7.50 0.66 16.91
CA LEU A 40 8.31 1.83 16.62
C LEU A 40 7.78 3.01 17.43
N PRO A 41 8.67 3.90 17.90
CA PRO A 41 8.26 5.19 18.43
C PRO A 41 7.32 5.89 17.45
N LYS A 42 6.29 6.56 17.96
CA LYS A 42 5.35 7.33 17.11
C LYS A 42 6.04 8.41 16.27
N GLU A 43 7.24 8.81 16.67
CA GLU A 43 8.08 9.81 16.00
C GLU A 43 8.95 9.21 14.88
N THR A 44 8.93 7.89 14.65
CA THR A 44 9.68 7.25 13.57
C THR A 44 9.18 7.74 12.22
N ILE A 45 10.08 8.38 11.47
CA ILE A 45 9.80 8.91 10.14
C ILE A 45 10.03 7.80 9.10
N ILE A 46 8.95 7.24 8.56
CA ILE A 46 8.98 6.37 7.38
C ILE A 46 8.65 7.24 6.16
N THR A 47 9.56 7.37 5.20
CA THR A 47 9.31 8.22 4.02
C THR A 47 8.72 7.42 2.87
N HIS A 48 8.05 8.10 1.94
CA HIS A 48 7.45 7.46 0.76
C HIS A 48 8.47 6.76 -0.15
N LYS A 49 9.73 7.20 -0.13
CA LYS A 49 10.82 6.57 -0.89
C LYS A 49 11.17 5.19 -0.34
N ASP A 50 10.82 4.94 0.91
CA ASP A 50 11.14 3.71 1.62
C ASP A 50 10.00 2.68 1.49
N ILE A 51 8.90 3.01 0.80
CA ILE A 51 7.72 2.16 0.66
C ILE A 51 7.42 1.86 -0.81
N VAL A 52 7.61 0.59 -1.18
CA VAL A 52 7.27 0.05 -2.49
C VAL A 52 5.98 -0.77 -2.34
N VAL A 53 4.94 -0.40 -3.08
CA VAL A 53 3.69 -1.17 -3.16
C VAL A 53 3.65 -1.84 -4.53
N SER A 54 3.52 -3.15 -4.56
CA SER A 54 3.31 -3.95 -5.77
C SER A 54 2.00 -4.71 -5.65
N GLU A 55 1.13 -4.57 -6.65
CA GLU A 55 -0.06 -5.40 -6.79
C GLU A 55 0.31 -6.73 -7.45
N GLU A 56 0.02 -7.83 -6.78
CA GLU A 56 0.10 -9.16 -7.36
C GLU A 56 -1.24 -9.51 -8.00
N LYS A 57 -1.20 -9.90 -9.28
CA LYS A 57 -2.41 -10.22 -10.04
C LYS A 57 -3.19 -11.32 -9.34
N ILE A 58 -4.49 -11.07 -9.25
CA ILE A 58 -5.59 -11.94 -8.79
C ILE A 58 -5.18 -13.42 -8.81
N ASN A 59 -4.94 -13.97 -7.62
CA ASN A 59 -4.89 -15.41 -7.47
C ASN A 59 -6.32 -15.92 -7.63
N LEU A 60 -6.60 -16.71 -8.67
CA LEU A 60 -7.94 -17.24 -9.00
C LEU A 60 -8.60 -18.00 -7.83
N GLU A 61 -7.82 -18.42 -6.83
CA GLU A 61 -8.31 -19.05 -5.60
C GLU A 61 -8.86 -18.06 -4.55
N ASN A 62 -8.47 -16.78 -4.60
CA ASN A 62 -8.95 -15.72 -3.71
C ASN A 62 -9.68 -14.65 -4.53
N LEU A 63 -10.96 -14.42 -4.25
CA LEU A 63 -11.82 -13.46 -4.95
C LEU A 63 -11.43 -11.97 -4.77
N GLY A 64 -10.18 -11.66 -4.40
CA GLY A 64 -9.69 -10.31 -4.12
C GLY A 64 -8.24 -10.10 -4.58
N ALA A 65 -7.94 -8.89 -5.03
CA ALA A 65 -6.58 -8.47 -5.37
C ALA A 65 -5.66 -8.59 -4.15
N THR A 66 -4.42 -9.03 -4.37
CA THR A 66 -3.39 -9.14 -3.33
C THR A 66 -2.33 -8.07 -3.55
N TYR A 67 -1.94 -7.40 -2.48
CA TYR A 67 -0.97 -6.31 -2.52
C TYR A 67 0.19 -6.65 -1.60
N THR A 68 1.40 -6.61 -2.14
CA THR A 68 2.64 -6.78 -1.41
C THR A 68 3.28 -5.41 -1.22
N VAL A 69 3.52 -5.04 0.03
CA VAL A 69 4.12 -3.76 0.41
C VAL A 69 5.45 -4.03 1.08
N THR A 70 6.52 -3.52 0.49
CA THR A 70 7.87 -3.58 1.04
C THR A 70 8.20 -2.24 1.68
N ILE A 71 8.46 -2.24 2.98
CA ILE A 71 8.82 -1.06 3.77
C ILE A 71 10.25 -1.21 4.25
N THR A 72 11.08 -0.20 4.01
CA THR A 72 12.42 -0.10 4.59
C THR A 72 12.39 0.86 5.77
N VAL A 73 12.77 0.37 6.94
CA VAL A 73 12.87 1.17 8.16
C VAL A 73 14.34 1.47 8.41
N ALA A 74 14.67 2.75 8.46
CA ALA A 74 15.99 3.19 8.89
C ALA A 74 16.03 3.33 10.42
N SER A 75 16.93 2.60 11.06
CA SER A 75 17.17 2.64 12.49
C SER A 75 18.65 2.89 12.80
N GLN A 76 18.99 3.10 14.07
CA GLN A 76 20.37 3.22 14.53
C GLN A 76 20.62 2.12 15.56
N ASN A 77 21.68 1.35 15.39
CA ASN A 77 22.06 0.31 16.35
C ASN A 77 22.78 0.90 17.57
N SER A 78 23.12 0.04 18.53
CA SER A 78 23.82 0.43 19.77
C SER A 78 25.22 1.01 19.53
N THR A 79 25.82 0.82 18.36
CA THR A 79 27.13 1.39 17.98
C THR A 79 27.00 2.75 17.27
N GLY A 80 25.78 3.22 17.03
CA GLY A 80 25.53 4.48 16.33
C GLY A 80 25.53 4.36 14.81
N GLU A 81 25.59 3.15 14.26
CA GLU A 81 25.55 2.91 12.82
C GLU A 81 24.10 2.85 12.32
N LYS A 82 23.89 3.36 11.11
CA LYS A 82 22.59 3.29 10.44
C LYS A 82 22.33 1.86 9.96
N VAL A 83 21.23 1.28 10.42
CA VAL A 83 20.73 -0.02 9.96
C VAL A 83 19.49 0.22 9.10
N LEU A 84 19.35 -0.57 8.04
CA LEU A 84 18.18 -0.57 7.16
C LEU A 84 17.53 -1.94 7.24
N ASP A 85 16.35 -2.00 7.83
CA ASP A 85 15.57 -3.22 7.97
C ASP A 85 14.43 -3.20 6.96
N THR A 86 14.30 -4.25 6.14
CA THR A 86 13.24 -4.34 5.14
C THR A 86 12.20 -5.34 5.62
N HIS A 87 10.94 -4.91 5.59
CA HIS A 87 9.78 -5.70 5.96
C HIS A 87 8.80 -5.81 4.81
N THR A 88 8.14 -6.95 4.71
CA THR A 88 7.15 -7.22 3.67
C THR A 88 5.79 -7.49 4.32
N LEU A 89 4.79 -6.72 3.90
CA LEU A 89 3.41 -6.82 4.34
C LEU A 89 2.54 -7.24 3.16
N THR A 90 1.77 -8.31 3.32
CA THR A 90 0.85 -8.75 2.27
C THR A 90 -0.59 -8.50 2.70
N TYR A 91 -1.36 -7.82 1.84
CA TYR A 91 -2.77 -7.49 2.05
C TYR A 91 -3.63 -8.18 1.00
N THR A 92 -4.82 -8.63 1.41
CA THR A 92 -5.88 -9.03 0.48
C THR A 92 -7.03 -8.05 0.56
N LYS A 93 -7.52 -7.59 -0.60
CA LYS A 93 -8.74 -6.79 -0.69
C LYS A 93 -9.95 -7.66 -0.38
N ILE A 94 -10.76 -7.25 0.58
CA ILE A 94 -11.94 -7.99 1.09
C ILE A 94 -13.28 -7.27 0.80
N SER A 95 -13.23 -6.06 0.27
CA SER A 95 -14.40 -5.25 -0.09
C SER A 95 -14.20 -4.57 -1.46
N GLU A 96 -15.27 -4.17 -2.15
CA GLU A 96 -15.18 -3.56 -3.48
C GLU A 96 -14.60 -2.13 -3.48
N GLY A 97 -14.73 -1.39 -2.37
CA GLY A 97 -14.37 0.04 -2.29
C GLY A 97 -12.89 0.31 -2.57
N GLY A 98 -11.99 -0.41 -1.89
CA GLY A 98 -10.53 -0.25 -1.98
C GLY A 98 -10.00 1.11 -1.49
N LEU A 99 -10.86 2.03 -1.07
CA LEU A 99 -10.49 3.37 -0.63
C LEU A 99 -10.46 3.49 0.90
N SER A 100 -11.02 2.52 1.61
CA SER A 100 -10.96 2.43 3.06
C SER A 100 -9.90 1.42 3.49
N PRO A 101 -9.14 1.67 4.58
CA PRO A 101 -8.27 0.66 5.18
C PRO A 101 -9.02 -0.63 5.56
N HIS A 102 -10.31 -0.52 5.91
CA HIS A 102 -11.16 -1.67 6.23
C HIS A 102 -11.49 -2.55 5.02
N ASP A 103 -11.18 -2.08 3.81
CA ASP A 103 -11.34 -2.87 2.59
C ASP A 103 -10.21 -3.86 2.38
N TYR A 104 -9.20 -3.85 3.27
CA TYR A 104 -8.01 -4.68 3.20
C TYR A 104 -7.82 -5.47 4.49
N GLN A 105 -7.31 -6.69 4.34
CA GLN A 105 -6.93 -7.55 5.46
C GLN A 105 -5.45 -7.90 5.34
N LEU A 106 -4.67 -7.63 6.38
CA LEU A 106 -3.28 -8.10 6.50
C LEU A 106 -3.25 -9.63 6.58
N LYS A 107 -2.48 -10.25 5.69
CA LYS A 107 -2.28 -11.71 5.61
C LYS A 107 -0.97 -12.14 6.25
N SER A 108 0.11 -11.42 5.97
CA SER A 108 1.44 -11.71 6.51
C SER A 108 2.22 -10.43 6.78
N PHE A 109 3.14 -10.54 7.74
CA PHE A 109 4.12 -9.53 8.11
C PHE A 109 5.45 -10.27 8.33
N GLU A 110 6.42 -10.00 7.46
CA GLU A 110 7.75 -10.62 7.45
C GLU A 110 8.84 -9.56 7.62
#